data_AF-A0A7S4D843-F1
#
_entry.id   AF-A0A7S4D843-F1
#
_cell.length_a   1.000
_cell.length_b   1.000
_cell.length_c   1.000
_cell.angle_alpha   90.00
_cell.angle_beta   90.00
_cell.angle_gamma   90.00
#
_symmetry.space_group_name_H-M   'P 1'
#
loop_
_entity.id
_entity.type
_entity.pdbx_description
1 polymer ?
#
loop_
_entity_poly.entity_id
_entity_poly.type
_entity_poly.pdbx_seq_one_letter_code
_entity_poly.pdbx_strand_id
1 'polypeptide(L)'
;SFVYISASLGVAVWGGAVCRETTVDGKTICSNNGNIPGSSVYAQSDYYDNNFNDIASAMTLIFEVFVANNIWDLCDGLAAATGDVAGVRAYFVLNWGFGVNVLMNIVLSVVINSTLEVYGEKHYEHPDERIPIRSRLTSFNFTALYQSRRQRAITLDKAAAQTTLAQDLAYELNLESWDAASRDSLSSFVSSTS
;
A
#
# COMPACT_ATOMS: atom_id res chain seq x y z
N SER A 1 -0.09 -23.72 7.42
CA SER A 1 -0.78 -23.85 8.71
C SER A 1 -2.02 -22.98 8.82
N PHE A 2 -1.93 -21.65 8.64
CA PHE A 2 -3.11 -20.77 8.72
C PHE A 2 -4.26 -21.17 7.78
N VAL A 3 -3.96 -21.36 6.48
CA VAL A 3 -4.97 -21.75 5.47
C VAL A 3 -5.71 -23.02 5.86
N TYR A 4 -4.98 -24.01 6.41
CA TYR A 4 -5.57 -25.28 6.84
C TYR A 4 -6.52 -25.10 8.04
N ILE A 5 -6.13 -24.29 9.03
CA ILE A 5 -6.96 -24.00 10.20
C ILE A 5 -8.24 -23.28 9.76
N SER A 6 -8.11 -22.22 8.97
CA SER A 6 -9.25 -21.49 8.43
C SER A 6 -10.16 -22.39 7.61
N ALA A 7 -9.61 -23.17 6.67
CA ALA A 7 -10.38 -24.11 5.86
C ALA A 7 -11.12 -25.14 6.73
N SER A 8 -10.46 -25.73 7.73
CA SER A 8 -11.10 -26.69 8.64
C SER A 8 -12.23 -26.07 9.46
N LEU A 9 -12.08 -24.80 9.89
CA LEU A 9 -13.13 -24.07 10.59
C LEU A 9 -14.32 -23.80 9.66
N GLY A 10 -14.07 -23.38 8.42
CA GLY A 10 -15.12 -23.13 7.45
C GLY A 10 -15.90 -24.41 7.10
N VAL A 11 -15.21 -25.54 6.90
CA VAL A 11 -15.85 -26.86 6.67
C VAL A 11 -16.68 -27.28 7.87
N ALA A 12 -16.20 -27.05 9.10
CA ALA A 12 -16.93 -27.44 10.30
C ALA A 12 -18.22 -26.62 10.52
N VAL A 13 -18.24 -25.34 10.11
CA VAL A 13 -19.38 -24.44 10.34
C VAL A 13 -20.36 -24.43 9.17
N TRP A 14 -19.87 -24.40 7.93
CA TRP A 14 -20.68 -24.19 6.72
C TRP A 14 -20.57 -25.33 5.70
N GLY A 15 -20.07 -26.49 6.09
CA GLY A 15 -20.00 -27.66 5.22
C GLY A 15 -21.39 -28.10 4.73
N GLY A 16 -21.52 -28.30 3.42
CA GLY A 16 -22.77 -28.73 2.77
C GLY A 16 -23.73 -27.60 2.38
N ALA A 17 -23.38 -26.33 2.67
CA ALA A 17 -24.27 -25.20 2.44
C ALA A 17 -24.46 -24.83 0.95
N VAL A 18 -23.42 -25.01 0.13
CA VAL A 18 -23.47 -24.73 -1.31
C VAL A 18 -23.38 -26.04 -2.07
N CYS A 19 -24.20 -26.23 -3.10
CA CYS A 19 -24.02 -27.37 -4.00
C CYS A 19 -24.31 -26.96 -5.43
N ARG A 20 -23.50 -27.41 -6.39
CA ARG A 20 -23.80 -27.16 -7.80
C ARG A 20 -25.07 -27.89 -8.22
N GLU A 21 -26.08 -27.16 -8.70
CA GLU A 21 -27.30 -27.80 -9.18
C GLU A 21 -26.96 -28.74 -10.34
N THR A 22 -27.15 -30.04 -10.11
CA THR A 22 -26.88 -31.09 -11.09
C THR A 22 -28.16 -31.87 -11.33
N THR A 23 -28.66 -31.83 -12.55
CA THR A 23 -29.82 -32.62 -13.00
C THR A 23 -29.33 -33.81 -13.78
N VAL A 24 -29.60 -35.02 -13.29
CA VAL A 24 -29.36 -36.27 -14.02
C VAL A 24 -30.71 -36.95 -14.18
N ASP A 25 -31.03 -37.40 -15.38
CA ASP A 25 -32.30 -38.08 -15.70
C ASP A 25 -33.56 -37.28 -15.29
N GLY A 26 -33.52 -35.96 -15.42
CA GLY A 26 -34.64 -35.07 -15.08
C GLY A 26 -34.88 -34.90 -13.57
N LYS A 27 -34.00 -35.43 -12.72
CA LYS A 27 -34.05 -35.27 -11.27
C LYS A 27 -32.89 -34.39 -10.80
N THR A 28 -33.20 -33.29 -10.12
CA THR A 28 -32.21 -32.47 -9.43
C THR A 28 -31.64 -33.25 -8.26
N ILE A 29 -30.35 -33.60 -8.31
CA ILE A 29 -29.68 -34.43 -7.30
C ILE A 29 -29.31 -33.60 -6.07
N CYS A 30 -29.03 -32.32 -6.25
CA CYS A 30 -28.64 -31.41 -5.19
C CYS A 30 -29.12 -29.99 -5.52
N SER A 31 -29.91 -29.40 -4.61
CA SER A 31 -30.39 -28.01 -4.73
C SER A 31 -30.50 -27.39 -3.34
N ASN A 32 -29.34 -27.04 -2.79
CA ASN A 32 -29.20 -26.26 -1.56
C ASN A 32 -29.01 -24.77 -1.90
N ASN A 33 -28.92 -24.44 -3.19
CA ASN A 33 -28.78 -23.06 -3.70
C ASN A 33 -30.09 -22.27 -3.69
N GLY A 34 -31.19 -22.81 -3.14
CA GLY A 34 -32.50 -22.14 -3.18
C GLY A 34 -32.51 -20.72 -2.59
N ASN A 35 -31.53 -20.40 -1.75
CA ASN A 35 -31.36 -19.08 -1.15
C ASN A 35 -30.35 -18.18 -1.88
N ILE A 36 -29.55 -18.71 -2.82
CA ILE A 36 -28.62 -17.94 -3.63
C ILE A 36 -29.42 -17.35 -4.80
N PRO A 37 -29.57 -16.02 -4.92
CA PRO A 37 -30.28 -15.44 -6.05
C PRO A 37 -29.56 -15.79 -7.36
N GLY A 38 -30.28 -16.31 -8.36
CA GLY A 38 -29.70 -16.59 -9.69
C GLY A 38 -29.16 -15.35 -10.41
N SER A 39 -29.60 -14.15 -9.99
CA SER A 39 -29.08 -12.85 -10.43
C SER A 39 -27.82 -12.40 -9.67
N SER A 40 -27.39 -13.12 -8.64
CA SER A 40 -26.16 -12.79 -7.90
C SER A 40 -24.93 -13.01 -8.77
N VAL A 41 -23.89 -12.19 -8.55
CA VAL A 41 -22.60 -12.34 -9.22
C VAL A 41 -21.99 -13.71 -8.95
N TYR A 42 -22.24 -14.27 -7.76
CA TYR A 42 -21.83 -15.62 -7.38
C TYR A 42 -22.42 -16.70 -8.30
N ALA A 43 -23.72 -16.62 -8.56
CA ALA A 43 -24.41 -17.56 -9.45
C ALA A 43 -24.04 -17.35 -10.92
N GLN A 44 -23.91 -16.10 -11.37
CA GLN A 44 -23.55 -15.75 -12.75
C GLN A 44 -22.12 -16.13 -13.12
N SER A 45 -21.21 -16.09 -12.14
CA SER A 45 -19.79 -16.40 -12.32
C SER A 45 -19.46 -17.87 -12.03
N ASP A 46 -20.47 -18.71 -11.76
CA ASP A 46 -20.33 -20.15 -11.53
C ASP A 46 -19.40 -20.49 -10.34
N TYR A 47 -19.41 -19.69 -9.27
CA TYR A 47 -18.56 -19.88 -8.08
C TYR A 47 -18.98 -21.06 -7.16
N TYR A 48 -19.80 -21.98 -7.64
CA TYR A 48 -20.32 -23.09 -6.83
C TYR A 48 -19.24 -24.07 -6.36
N ASP A 49 -18.12 -24.15 -7.07
CA ASP A 49 -16.97 -24.98 -6.69
C ASP A 49 -16.19 -24.36 -5.51
N ASN A 50 -16.41 -23.07 -5.24
CA ASN A 50 -15.77 -22.33 -4.15
C ASN A 50 -16.67 -22.40 -2.92
N ASN A 51 -16.64 -23.56 -2.28
CA ASN A 51 -17.50 -23.92 -1.15
C ASN A 51 -16.69 -24.51 0.03
N PHE A 52 -17.38 -24.89 1.10
CA PHE A 52 -16.82 -25.50 2.30
C PHE A 52 -17.20 -26.97 2.47
N ASN A 53 -17.57 -27.68 1.40
CA ASN A 53 -18.06 -29.05 1.50
C ASN A 53 -16.95 -30.06 1.79
N ASP A 54 -15.73 -29.76 1.35
CA ASP A 54 -14.56 -30.59 1.54
C ASP A 54 -13.33 -29.71 1.81
N ILE A 55 -12.29 -30.31 2.40
CA ILE A 55 -11.07 -29.55 2.75
C ILE A 55 -10.36 -29.01 1.51
N ALA A 56 -10.42 -29.69 0.36
CA ALA A 56 -9.70 -29.24 -0.83
C ALA A 56 -10.36 -28.01 -1.44
N SER A 57 -11.69 -28.02 -1.63
CA SER A 57 -12.46 -26.85 -2.08
C SER A 57 -12.34 -25.68 -1.10
N ALA A 58 -12.42 -25.95 0.21
CA ALA A 58 -12.23 -24.94 1.24
C ALA A 58 -10.84 -24.29 1.19
N MET A 59 -9.78 -25.07 0.95
CA MET A 59 -8.44 -24.52 0.80
C MET A 59 -8.30 -23.62 -0.44
N THR A 60 -8.94 -23.98 -1.56
CA THR A 60 -8.99 -23.16 -2.77
C THR A 60 -9.74 -21.84 -2.51
N LEU A 61 -10.91 -21.90 -1.87
CA LEU A 61 -11.67 -20.71 -1.50
C LEU A 61 -10.86 -19.76 -0.60
N ILE A 62 -10.17 -20.29 0.41
CA ILE A 62 -9.32 -19.46 1.29
C ILE A 62 -8.11 -18.90 0.56
N PHE A 63 -7.57 -19.62 -0.42
CA PHE A 63 -6.51 -19.10 -1.28
C PHE A 63 -6.99 -17.91 -2.14
N GLU A 64 -8.21 -17.96 -2.68
CA GLU A 64 -8.77 -16.83 -3.42
C GLU A 64 -9.01 -15.59 -2.55
N VAL A 65 -9.46 -15.80 -1.31
CA VAL A 65 -9.57 -14.73 -0.30
C VAL A 65 -8.22 -14.08 -0.01
N PHE A 66 -7.12 -14.84 -0.07
CA PHE A 66 -5.75 -14.31 0.08
C PHE A 66 -5.26 -13.49 -1.09
N VAL A 67 -5.64 -13.89 -2.31
CA VAL A 67 -5.38 -13.08 -3.51
C VAL A 67 -6.24 -11.80 -3.49
N ALA A 68 -7.26 -11.76 -2.64
CA ALA A 68 -8.21 -10.66 -2.49
C ALA A 68 -8.99 -10.36 -3.78
N ASN A 69 -9.24 -11.39 -4.59
CA ASN A 69 -9.99 -11.27 -5.83
C ASN A 69 -11.48 -11.60 -5.60
N ASN A 70 -12.38 -10.72 -6.03
CA ASN A 70 -13.85 -10.87 -5.96
C ASN A 70 -14.39 -11.39 -4.60
N ILE A 71 -13.71 -11.02 -3.50
CA ILE A 71 -14.00 -11.59 -2.17
C ILE A 71 -15.41 -11.28 -1.68
N TRP A 72 -15.95 -10.13 -2.09
CA TRP A 72 -17.27 -9.67 -1.68
C TRP A 72 -18.36 -10.47 -2.38
N ASP A 73 -18.16 -10.82 -3.65
CA ASP A 73 -19.07 -11.67 -4.41
C ASP A 73 -19.10 -13.10 -3.84
N LEU A 74 -17.94 -13.64 -3.46
CA LEU A 74 -17.81 -14.91 -2.76
C LEU A 74 -18.50 -14.87 -1.39
N CYS A 75 -18.28 -13.81 -0.62
CA CYS A 75 -18.88 -13.63 0.69
C CYS A 75 -20.40 -13.50 0.64
N ASP A 76 -20.94 -12.70 -0.28
CA ASP A 76 -22.39 -12.51 -0.39
C ASP A 76 -23.09 -13.77 -0.92
N GLY A 77 -22.47 -14.50 -1.85
CA GLY A 77 -22.97 -15.79 -2.31
C GLY A 77 -23.02 -16.83 -1.18
N LEU A 78 -21.96 -16.93 -0.39
CA LEU A 78 -21.88 -17.88 0.72
C LEU A 78 -22.78 -17.47 1.91
N ALA A 79 -22.93 -16.16 2.17
CA ALA A 79 -23.87 -15.63 3.16
C ALA A 79 -25.32 -15.92 2.76
N ALA A 80 -25.65 -15.81 1.47
CA ALA A 80 -26.96 -16.17 0.95
C ALA A 80 -27.22 -17.68 1.06
N ALA A 81 -26.23 -18.51 0.75
CA ALA A 81 -26.34 -19.97 0.83
C ALA A 81 -26.56 -20.48 2.27
N THR A 82 -25.80 -19.93 3.22
CA THR A 82 -25.80 -20.39 4.63
C THR A 82 -26.93 -19.76 5.45
N GLY A 83 -27.44 -18.59 5.05
CA GLY A 83 -28.36 -17.78 5.86
C GLY A 83 -27.69 -17.09 7.07
N ASP A 84 -26.41 -17.36 7.32
CA ASP A 84 -25.61 -16.77 8.39
C ASP A 84 -24.76 -15.61 7.86
N VAL A 85 -25.45 -14.50 7.57
CA VAL A 85 -24.82 -13.31 6.98
C VAL A 85 -23.75 -12.72 7.89
N ALA A 86 -23.98 -12.70 9.20
CA ALA A 86 -23.07 -12.08 10.16
C ALA A 86 -21.80 -12.93 10.37
N GLY A 87 -21.95 -14.25 10.56
CA GLY A 87 -20.83 -15.16 10.78
C GLY A 87 -19.93 -15.28 9.56
N VAL A 88 -20.52 -15.43 8.36
CA VAL A 88 -19.76 -15.50 7.11
C VAL A 88 -18.98 -14.21 6.86
N ARG A 89 -19.60 -13.04 7.00
CA ARG A 89 -18.92 -11.74 6.80
C ARG A 89 -17.77 -11.55 7.78
N ALA A 90 -17.99 -11.83 9.06
CA ALA A 90 -16.94 -11.74 10.08
C ALA A 90 -15.77 -12.68 9.75
N TYR A 91 -16.07 -13.91 9.33
CA TYR A 91 -15.06 -14.88 8.92
C TYR A 91 -14.23 -14.41 7.72
N PHE A 92 -14.86 -13.89 6.67
CA PHE A 92 -14.15 -13.37 5.50
C PHE A 92 -13.28 -12.15 5.86
N VAL A 93 -13.80 -11.23 6.69
CA VAL A 93 -13.04 -10.05 7.13
C VAL A 93 -11.82 -10.45 7.99
N LEU A 94 -11.96 -11.42 8.89
CA LEU A 94 -10.84 -11.91 9.70
C LEU A 94 -9.78 -12.62 8.84
N ASN A 95 -10.21 -13.45 7.89
CA ASN A 95 -9.29 -14.16 7.00
C ASN A 95 -8.58 -13.22 6.03
N TRP A 96 -9.27 -12.22 5.49
CA TRP A 96 -8.66 -11.19 4.66
C TRP A 96 -7.71 -10.31 5.49
N GLY A 97 -8.16 -9.86 6.66
CA GLY A 97 -7.40 -9.03 7.58
C GLY A 97 -6.09 -9.67 7.99
N PHE A 98 -6.12 -10.91 8.49
CA PHE A 98 -4.93 -11.62 8.92
C PHE A 98 -4.12 -12.18 7.74
N GLY A 99 -4.80 -12.80 6.78
CA GLY A 99 -4.18 -13.42 5.63
C GLY A 99 -3.43 -12.44 4.75
N VAL A 100 -4.12 -11.43 4.26
CA VAL A 100 -3.55 -10.47 3.32
C VAL A 100 -2.61 -9.51 4.06
N ASN A 101 -3.06 -8.84 5.13
CA ASN A 101 -2.21 -7.81 5.75
C ASN A 101 -1.04 -8.35 6.57
N VAL A 102 -1.12 -9.57 7.11
CA VAL A 102 0.02 -10.13 7.87
C VAL A 102 0.86 -11.02 6.97
N LEU A 103 0.28 -12.04 6.34
CA LEU A 103 1.08 -13.02 5.59
C LEU A 103 1.65 -12.44 4.30
N MET A 104 0.89 -11.68 3.50
CA MET A 104 1.46 -11.10 2.28
C MET A 104 2.53 -10.05 2.57
N ASN A 105 2.37 -9.27 3.65
CA ASN A 105 3.41 -8.32 4.06
C ASN A 105 4.68 -9.02 4.57
N ILE A 106 4.55 -10.16 5.27
CA ILE A 106 5.71 -10.96 5.66
C ILE A 106 6.42 -11.53 4.42
N VAL A 107 5.67 -12.10 3.46
CA VAL A 107 6.25 -12.63 2.22
C VAL A 107 6.95 -11.53 1.44
N LEU A 108 6.33 -10.36 1.29
CA LEU A 108 6.93 -9.21 0.64
C LEU A 108 8.22 -8.78 1.34
N SER A 109 8.22 -8.73 2.68
CA SER A 109 9.42 -8.42 3.46
C SER A 109 10.55 -9.42 3.21
N VAL A 110 10.25 -10.72 3.14
CA VAL A 110 11.24 -11.77 2.84
C VAL A 110 11.81 -11.59 1.43
N VAL A 111 10.96 -11.36 0.43
CA VAL A 111 11.41 -11.17 -0.97
C VAL A 111 12.28 -9.93 -1.12
N ILE A 112 11.89 -8.81 -0.49
CA ILE A 112 12.70 -7.59 -0.48
C ILE A 112 14.03 -7.86 0.21
N ASN A 113 14.04 -8.55 1.35
CA ASN A 113 15.27 -8.84 2.06
C ASN A 113 16.20 -9.76 1.24
N SER A 114 15.67 -10.82 0.64
CA SER A 114 16.46 -11.75 -0.19
C SER A 114 17.01 -11.07 -1.44
N THR A 115 16.25 -10.17 -2.06
CA THR A 115 16.73 -9.42 -3.22
C THR A 115 17.83 -8.44 -2.79
N LEU A 116 17.65 -7.68 -1.71
CA LEU A 116 18.67 -6.77 -1.19
C LEU A 116 19.98 -7.48 -0.85
N GLU A 117 19.93 -8.70 -0.33
CA GLU A 117 21.11 -9.53 -0.05
C GLU A 117 21.87 -9.88 -1.33
N VAL A 118 21.18 -10.40 -2.35
CA VAL A 118 21.77 -10.75 -3.65
C VAL A 118 22.29 -9.52 -4.41
N TYR A 119 21.56 -8.40 -4.39
CA TYR A 119 21.99 -7.15 -5.00
C TYR A 119 23.20 -6.55 -4.26
N GLY A 120 23.25 -6.68 -2.93
CA GLY A 120 24.40 -6.29 -2.13
C GLY A 120 25.63 -7.06 -2.57
N GLU A 121 25.57 -8.40 -2.57
CA GLU A 121 26.70 -9.27 -2.92
C GLU A 121 27.28 -8.96 -4.31
N LYS A 122 26.44 -8.79 -5.34
CA LYS A 122 26.88 -8.47 -6.71
C LYS A 122 27.50 -7.07 -6.89
N HIS A 123 27.25 -6.13 -5.98
CA HIS A 123 27.83 -4.79 -6.02
C HIS A 123 29.03 -4.61 -5.07
N TYR A 124 29.44 -5.66 -4.35
CA TYR A 124 30.68 -5.68 -3.56
C TYR A 124 31.88 -6.35 -4.28
N GLU A 125 31.71 -6.78 -5.53
CA GLU A 125 32.82 -7.31 -6.36
C GLU A 125 33.79 -6.23 -6.85
N HIS A 126 33.48 -4.94 -6.63
CA HIS A 126 34.42 -3.82 -6.72
C HIS A 126 34.81 -3.32 -5.32
N PRO A 127 36.00 -3.68 -4.79
CA PRO A 127 36.43 -3.33 -3.43
C PRO A 127 36.69 -1.84 -3.19
N ASP A 128 36.52 -0.99 -4.21
CA ASP A 128 37.01 0.39 -4.23
C ASP A 128 35.91 1.41 -3.88
N GLU A 129 34.63 1.01 -3.91
CA GLU A 129 33.49 1.91 -3.67
C GLU A 129 32.63 1.40 -2.49
N ARG A 130 33.26 1.23 -1.33
CA ARG A 130 32.53 0.98 -0.09
C ARG A 130 31.81 2.25 0.38
N ILE A 131 30.69 2.58 -0.24
CA ILE A 131 29.73 3.49 0.37
C ILE A 131 28.61 2.64 0.96
N PRO A 132 28.62 2.37 2.29
CA PRO A 132 27.58 1.58 2.90
C PRO A 132 26.21 2.26 2.73
N ILE A 133 25.32 1.69 1.92
CA ILE A 133 23.94 2.19 1.74
C ILE A 133 23.18 2.16 3.07
N ARG A 134 23.50 1.20 3.95
CA ARG A 134 22.94 1.12 5.31
C ARG A 134 23.26 2.35 6.18
N SER A 135 24.39 3.03 5.97
CA SER A 135 24.70 4.25 6.74
C SER A 135 23.96 5.48 6.21
N ARG A 136 23.67 5.54 4.90
CA ARG A 136 22.93 6.65 4.27
C ARG A 136 21.44 6.64 4.62
N LEU A 137 20.84 5.49 4.82
CA LEU A 137 19.44 5.40 5.25
C LEU A 137 19.25 5.75 6.74
N THR A 138 20.23 5.47 7.60
CA THR A 138 20.19 5.90 9.01
C THR A 138 20.53 7.38 9.20
N SER A 139 21.28 7.99 8.27
CA SER A 139 21.63 9.41 8.32
C SER A 139 20.65 10.33 7.59
N PHE A 140 19.63 9.79 6.91
CA PHE A 140 18.53 10.59 6.37
C PHE A 140 17.60 11.02 7.51
N ASN A 141 18.12 11.88 8.38
CA ASN A 141 17.34 12.57 9.39
C ASN A 141 16.45 13.57 8.67
N PHE A 142 15.21 13.17 8.34
CA PHE A 142 14.22 14.03 7.68
C PHE A 142 14.07 15.38 8.39
N THR A 143 14.26 15.40 9.71
CA THR A 143 14.27 16.62 10.53
C THR A 143 15.41 17.58 10.15
N ALA A 144 16.61 17.06 9.91
CA ALA A 144 17.75 17.86 9.46
C ALA A 144 17.54 18.39 8.04
N LEU A 145 17.00 17.56 7.14
CA LEU A 145 16.67 18.00 5.77
C LEU A 145 15.57 19.08 5.76
N TYR A 146 14.57 18.93 6.62
CA TYR A 146 13.50 19.92 6.81
C TYR A 146 14.06 21.24 7.36
N GLN A 147 14.95 21.18 8.36
CA GLN A 147 15.63 22.35 8.90
C GLN A 147 16.51 23.05 7.85
N SER A 148 17.26 22.30 7.03
CA SER A 148 18.08 22.88 5.96
C SER A 148 17.22 23.58 4.89
N ARG A 149 16.07 23.01 4.52
CA ARG A 149 15.13 23.67 3.58
C ARG A 149 14.51 24.92 4.19
N ARG A 150 14.13 24.88 5.46
CA ARG A 150 13.57 26.04 6.16
C ARG A 150 14.59 27.18 6.31
N GLN A 151 15.84 26.88 6.63
CA GLN A 151 16.90 27.88 6.69
C GLN A 151 17.16 28.52 5.33
N ARG A 152 17.17 27.73 4.25
CA ARG A 152 17.29 28.27 2.89
C ARG A 152 16.14 29.19 2.51
N ALA A 153 14.91 28.86 2.89
CA ALA A 153 13.74 29.72 2.64
C ALA A 153 13.87 31.07 3.37
N ILE A 154 14.30 31.06 4.63
CA ILE A 154 14.50 32.28 5.42
C ILE A 154 15.65 33.13 4.85
N THR A 155 16.75 32.52 4.41
CA THR A 155 17.87 33.27 3.80
C THR A 155 17.49 33.88 2.46
N LEU A 156 16.66 33.18 1.67
CA LEU A 156 16.16 33.71 0.40
C LEU A 156 15.20 34.88 0.61
N ASP A 157 14.34 34.81 1.62
CA ASP A 157 13.43 35.89 1.99
C ASP A 157 14.21 37.14 2.50
N LYS A 158 15.24 36.93 3.33
CA LYS A 158 16.15 38.00 3.76
C LYS A 158 16.92 38.62 2.59
N ALA A 159 17.40 37.81 1.66
CA ALA A 159 18.09 38.31 0.46
C ALA A 159 17.13 39.10 -0.45
N ALA A 160 15.90 38.62 -0.62
CA ALA A 160 14.87 39.34 -1.37
C ALA A 160 14.56 40.69 -0.70
N ALA A 161 14.33 40.71 0.62
CA ALA A 161 14.07 41.94 1.36
C ALA A 161 15.24 42.96 1.29
N GLN A 162 16.48 42.48 1.31
CA GLN A 162 17.66 43.35 1.13
C GLN A 162 17.73 43.95 -0.28
N THR A 163 17.36 43.20 -1.31
CA THR A 163 17.31 43.74 -2.69
C THR A 163 16.22 44.80 -2.86
N THR A 164 15.06 44.63 -2.23
CA THR A 164 13.98 45.64 -2.28
C THR A 164 14.35 46.91 -1.52
N LEU A 165 14.98 46.79 -0.35
CA LEU A 165 15.48 47.94 0.41
C LEU A 165 16.58 48.70 -0.33
N ALA A 166 17.49 47.98 -1.00
CA ALA A 166 18.53 48.60 -1.81
C ALA A 166 17.94 49.35 -3.03
N GLN A 167 16.85 48.83 -3.61
CA GLN A 167 16.12 49.49 -4.69
C GLN A 167 15.35 50.73 -4.20
N ASP A 168 14.68 50.65 -3.05
CA ASP A 168 13.98 51.80 -2.45
C ASP A 168 14.93 52.92 -2.03
N LEU A 169 16.10 52.58 -1.46
CA LEU A 169 17.17 53.56 -1.15
C LEU A 169 17.76 54.19 -2.41
N ALA A 170 17.94 53.41 -3.50
CA ALA A 170 18.42 53.94 -4.77
C ALA A 170 17.40 54.90 -5.42
N TYR A 171 16.10 54.66 -5.19
CA TYR A 171 15.02 55.53 -5.66
C TYR A 171 14.93 56.84 -4.86
N GLU A 172 14.99 56.79 -3.52
CA GLU A 172 14.98 57.96 -2.63
C GLU A 172 16.18 58.90 -2.86
N LEU A 173 17.35 58.35 -3.23
CA LEU A 173 18.55 59.15 -3.52
C LEU A 173 18.62 59.70 -4.96
N ASN A 174 17.62 59.40 -5.80
CA ASN A 174 17.49 59.87 -7.20
C ASN A 174 18.78 59.73 -8.04
N LEU A 175 19.39 58.54 -7.99
CA LEU A 175 20.66 58.24 -8.65
C LEU A 175 20.43 57.51 -9.99
N GLU A 176 19.92 58.21 -11.01
CA GLU A 176 19.80 57.66 -12.37
C GLU A 176 21.16 57.55 -13.11
N SER A 177 22.27 58.05 -12.55
CA SER A 177 23.55 58.17 -13.26
C SER A 177 24.74 57.41 -12.67
N TRP A 178 24.53 56.44 -11.76
CA TRP A 178 25.64 55.75 -11.08
C TRP A 178 25.99 54.39 -11.72
N ASP A 179 27.27 54.21 -12.05
CA ASP A 179 27.85 53.02 -12.67
C ASP A 179 27.71 51.75 -11.81
N ALA A 180 27.67 50.58 -12.46
CA ALA A 180 27.43 49.27 -11.85
C ALA A 180 28.38 48.94 -10.67
N ALA A 181 29.62 49.43 -10.69
CA ALA A 181 30.60 49.21 -9.62
C ALA A 181 30.20 49.83 -8.27
N SER A 182 29.44 50.92 -8.30
CA SER A 182 28.94 51.60 -7.09
C SER A 182 27.78 50.84 -6.43
N ARG A 183 27.01 50.08 -7.23
CA ARG A 183 25.91 49.24 -6.73
C ARG A 183 26.44 48.01 -5.98
N ASP A 184 27.54 47.42 -6.43
CA ASP A 184 28.20 46.28 -5.77
C ASP A 184 28.89 46.66 -4.44
N SER A 185 29.35 47.90 -4.31
CA SER A 185 29.94 48.41 -3.07
C SER A 185 28.88 48.73 -2.01
N LEU A 186 27.67 49.16 -2.41
CA LEU A 186 26.56 49.35 -1.48
C LEU A 186 25.93 48.03 -1.02
N SER A 187 25.79 47.05 -1.92
CA SER A 187 25.28 45.72 -1.54
C SER A 187 26.22 44.99 -0.56
N SER A 188 27.54 45.17 -0.71
CA SER A 188 28.54 44.66 0.24
C SER A 188 28.56 45.43 1.58
N PHE A 189 28.25 46.73 1.59
CA PHE A 189 28.12 47.50 2.84
C PHE A 189 26.86 47.12 3.64
N VAL A 190 25.70 46.99 2.99
CA VAL A 190 24.42 46.60 3.65
C VAL A 190 24.50 45.17 4.21
N SER A 191 25.18 44.26 3.49
CA SER A 191 25.42 42.90 4.00
C SER A 191 26.40 42.85 5.19
N SER A 192 27.23 43.87 5.41
CA SER A 192 28.15 43.96 6.55
C SER A 192 27.55 44.56 7.83
N THR A 193 26.39 45.20 7.71
CA THR A 193 25.68 45.90 8.80
C THR A 193 24.48 45.12 9.35
N SER A 194 24.25 43.90 8.83
CA SER A 194 23.24 42.92 9.26
C SER A 194 23.89 41.75 10.00
#